data_AF-A0A9K3NX49-F1
#
_entry.id   AF-A0A9K3NX49-F1
#
_cell.length_a   1.000
_cell.length_b   1.000
_cell.length_c   1.000
_cell.angle_alpha   90.00
_cell.angle_beta   90.00
_cell.angle_gamma   90.00
#
_symmetry.space_group_name_H-M   'P 1'
#
loop_
_entity.id
_entity.type
_entity.pdbx_description
1 polymer ?
#
loop_
_entity_poly.entity_id
_entity_poly.type
_entity_poly.pdbx_seq_one_letter_code
_entity_poly.pdbx_strand_id
1 'polypeptide(L)'
;MLQLIRAIYGIFQLITNNKFVSSQHKVVANKVGPRVSIASFFTTGNIQTEKVYEPITELLSNDNPAKYRGTTLKDYVDYYNAKGLDNTSALLHFKI
;
A
#
# COMPACT_ATOMS: atom_id res chain seq x y z
N MET A 1 11.90 22.25 10.35
CA MET A 1 10.68 21.46 10.60
C MET A 1 10.78 20.14 9.86
N LEU A 2 11.08 19.02 10.55
CA LEU A 2 10.97 17.69 9.95
C LEU A 2 9.48 17.42 9.68
N GLN A 3 9.09 17.25 8.42
CA GLN A 3 7.77 16.73 8.11
C GLN A 3 7.84 15.20 8.12
N LEU A 4 7.16 14.58 9.08
CA LEU A 4 6.94 13.14 9.09
C LEU A 4 5.85 12.82 8.06
N ILE A 5 6.24 12.29 6.90
CA ILE A 5 5.28 11.79 5.91
C ILE A 5 4.86 10.39 6.35
N ARG A 6 3.60 10.25 6.79
CA ARG A 6 2.98 8.95 7.06
C ARG A 6 2.37 8.41 5.77
N ALA A 7 3.08 7.52 5.09
CA ALA A 7 2.56 6.79 3.95
C ALA A 7 2.00 5.44 4.41
N ILE A 8 0.76 5.15 4.05
CA ILE A 8 0.13 3.85 4.26
C ILE A 8 0.48 2.97 3.06
N TYR A 9 0.96 1.75 3.29
CA TYR A 9 1.18 0.77 2.22
C TYR A 9 -0.16 0.27 1.67
N GLY A 10 -0.22 -0.06 0.37
CA GLY A 10 -1.46 -0.52 -0.27
C GLY A 10 -2.12 -1.71 0.46
N ILE A 11 -1.36 -2.64 1.01
CA ILE A 11 -1.90 -3.75 1.81
C ILE A 11 -2.71 -3.27 3.01
N PHE A 12 -2.31 -2.20 3.69
CA PHE A 12 -3.09 -1.65 4.80
C PHE A 12 -4.43 -1.09 4.32
N GLN A 13 -4.45 -0.44 3.16
CA GLN A 13 -5.70 0.03 2.56
C GLN A 13 -6.62 -1.14 2.14
N LEU A 14 -6.03 -2.24 1.65
CA LEU A 14 -6.74 -3.46 1.31
C LEU A 14 -7.44 -4.08 2.53
N ILE A 15 -6.68 -4.38 3.59
CA ILE A 15 -7.23 -5.03 4.79
C ILE A 15 -8.24 -4.14 5.52
N THR A 16 -8.09 -2.82 5.44
CA THR A 16 -9.04 -1.89 6.07
C THR A 16 -10.23 -1.52 5.18
N ASN A 17 -10.37 -2.15 4.02
CA ASN A 17 -11.47 -1.93 3.08
C ASN A 17 -11.69 -0.44 2.69
N ASN A 18 -10.59 0.30 2.48
CA ASN A 18 -10.55 1.76 2.27
C ASN A 18 -10.87 2.64 3.48
N LYS A 19 -10.92 2.11 4.71
CA LYS A 19 -11.02 2.96 5.91
C LYS A 19 -9.75 3.82 6.08
N PHE A 20 -8.60 3.29 5.68
CA PHE A 20 -7.39 4.07 5.48
C PHE A 20 -7.03 4.14 4.00
N VAL A 21 -6.50 5.29 3.57
CA VAL A 21 -6.15 5.56 2.17
C VAL A 21 -4.64 5.72 2.05
N SER A 22 -4.02 4.90 1.20
CA SER A 22 -2.64 5.07 0.76
C SER A 22 -2.52 6.30 -0.13
N SER A 23 -1.67 7.23 0.28
CA SER A 23 -1.44 8.46 -0.47
C SER A 23 -0.24 8.30 -1.39
N GLN A 24 -0.37 8.79 -2.63
CA GLN A 24 0.75 8.86 -3.56
C GLN A 24 1.62 10.06 -3.20
N HIS A 25 2.92 9.83 -3.04
CA HIS A 25 3.88 10.89 -2.71
C HIS A 25 4.97 10.95 -3.78
N LYS A 26 5.36 12.16 -4.19
CA LYS A 26 6.46 12.40 -5.12
C LYS A 26 7.44 13.39 -4.50
N VAL A 27 8.73 13.12 -4.70
CA VAL A 27 9.81 14.03 -4.34
C VAL A 27 10.31 14.70 -5.63
N VAL A 28 10.37 16.03 -5.62
CA VAL A 28 10.96 16.83 -6.71
C VAL A 28 12.43 17.06 -6.40
N ALA A 29 13.28 16.96 -7.42
CA ALA A 29 14.70 17.25 -7.33
C ALA A 29 14.95 18.75 -7.15
N ASN A 30 15.92 19.12 -6.30
CA ASN A 30 16.37 20.49 -6.17
C ASN A 30 17.22 20.89 -7.38
N LYS A 31 17.09 22.15 -7.83
CA LYS A 31 17.96 22.71 -8.88
C LYS A 31 19.38 22.97 -8.38
N VAL A 32 19.53 23.29 -7.09
CA VAL A 32 20.82 23.62 -6.44
C VAL A 32 20.84 23.00 -5.05
N GLY A 33 21.96 22.36 -4.71
CA GLY A 33 22.23 21.80 -3.37
C GLY A 33 21.52 20.47 -3.08
N PRO A 34 22.07 19.65 -2.16
CA PRO A 34 21.49 18.36 -1.79
C PRO A 34 20.20 18.50 -0.98
N ARG A 35 19.28 17.56 -1.16
CA ARG A 35 18.11 17.36 -0.27
C ARG A 35 18.28 16.03 0.46
N VAL A 36 18.31 16.06 1.79
CA VAL A 36 18.46 14.85 2.63
C VAL A 36 17.15 14.60 3.36
N SER A 37 16.69 13.35 3.33
CA SER A 37 15.51 12.86 4.07
C SER A 37 15.75 11.44 4.56
N ILE A 38 15.19 11.09 5.71
CA ILE A 38 15.23 9.73 6.25
C ILE A 38 13.80 9.18 6.21
N ALA A 39 13.65 7.99 5.64
CA ALA A 39 12.40 7.23 5.66
C ALA A 39 12.57 6.01 6.56
N SER A 40 11.50 5.66 7.27
CA SER A 40 11.42 4.43 8.06
C SER A 40 10.14 3.69 7.67
N PHE A 41 10.26 2.39 7.43
CA PHE A 41 9.17 1.55 6.95
C PHE A 41 8.96 0.38 7.91
N PHE A 42 7.73 0.24 8.39
CA PHE A 42 7.30 -0.94 9.13
C PHE A 42 6.74 -1.95 8.14
N THR A 43 7.49 -3.03 7.92
CA THR A 43 7.11 -4.09 6.98
C THR A 43 7.50 -5.44 7.57
N THR A 44 6.79 -6.49 7.17
CA THR A 44 7.16 -7.88 7.46
C THR A 44 8.34 -8.36 6.61
N GLY A 45 8.89 -7.53 5.71
CA GLY A 45 10.07 -7.88 4.90
C GLY A 45 9.81 -9.03 3.91
N ASN A 46 10.85 -9.79 3.58
CA ASN A 46 10.79 -10.96 2.68
C ASN A 46 10.23 -12.23 3.37
N ILE A 47 9.50 -12.10 4.48
CA ILE A 47 8.87 -13.27 5.10
C ILE A 47 7.81 -13.78 4.12
N GLN A 48 8.09 -14.91 3.48
CA GLN A 48 7.15 -15.65 2.65
C GLN A 48 6.09 -16.26 3.57
N THR A 49 5.12 -15.45 3.98
CA THR A 49 3.95 -15.95 4.70
C THR A 49 2.94 -16.45 3.69
N GLU A 50 2.45 -17.68 3.86
CA GLU A 50 1.26 -18.17 3.15
C GLU A 50 -0.04 -17.51 3.66
N LYS A 51 0.08 -16.58 4.62
CA LYS A 51 -1.05 -15.83 5.16
C LYS A 51 -1.74 -15.04 4.04
N VAL A 52 -3.02 -15.32 3.89
CA VAL A 52 -3.93 -14.54 3.04
C VAL A 52 -4.35 -13.29 3.80
N TYR A 53 -4.24 -12.15 3.12
CA TYR A 53 -4.74 -10.85 3.56
C TYR A 53 -5.99 -10.52 2.78
N GLU A 54 -7.06 -10.26 3.51
CA GLU A 54 -8.37 -9.90 2.99
C GLU A 54 -8.97 -8.76 3.82
N PRO A 55 -10.03 -8.09 3.35
CA PRO A 55 -10.74 -7.10 4.15
C PRO A 55 -11.15 -7.66 5.51
N ILE A 56 -10.79 -6.94 6.58
CA ILE A 56 -11.14 -7.27 7.96
C ILE A 56 -12.66 -7.39 8.08
N THR A 57 -13.16 -8.55 8.46
CA THR A 57 -14.59 -8.90 8.44
C THR A 57 -15.40 -7.99 9.35
N GLU A 58 -14.83 -7.57 10.48
CA GLU A 58 -15.46 -6.63 11.43
C GLU A 58 -15.63 -5.21 10.88
N LEU A 59 -14.99 -4.88 9.75
CA LEU A 59 -15.17 -3.59 9.05
C LEU A 59 -16.17 -3.68 7.88
N LEU A 60 -16.72 -4.86 7.61
CA LEU A 60 -17.68 -5.09 6.53
C LEU A 60 -19.12 -4.93 7.03
N SER A 61 -19.99 -4.47 6.14
CA SER A 61 -21.44 -4.39 6.37
C SER A 61 -22.19 -4.48 5.03
N ASN A 62 -23.52 -4.58 5.08
CA ASN A 62 -24.34 -4.54 3.86
C ASN A 62 -24.09 -3.26 3.03
N ASP A 63 -23.86 -2.13 3.71
CA ASP A 63 -23.57 -0.83 3.08
C ASP A 63 -22.08 -0.63 2.75
N ASN A 64 -21.20 -1.50 3.26
CA ASN A 64 -19.76 -1.49 3.00
C ASN A 64 -19.24 -2.91 2.74
N PRO A 65 -19.59 -3.51 1.59
CA PRO A 65 -19.13 -4.85 1.22
C PRO A 65 -17.62 -4.85 0.97
N ALA A 66 -17.05 -6.06 0.89
CA ALA A 66 -15.64 -6.23 0.55
C ALA A 66 -15.33 -5.62 -0.83
N LYS A 67 -14.36 -4.69 -0.88
CA LYS A 67 -13.91 -4.03 -2.12
C LYS A 67 -12.71 -4.72 -2.75
N TYR A 68 -12.10 -5.66 -2.03
CA TYR A 68 -10.86 -6.32 -2.42
C TYR A 68 -10.96 -7.82 -2.18
N ARG A 69 -10.37 -8.61 -3.07
CA ARG A 69 -10.23 -10.06 -2.91
C ARG A 69 -9.06 -10.39 -1.98
N GLY A 70 -9.10 -11.58 -1.39
CA GLY A 70 -7.97 -12.11 -0.63
C GLY A 70 -6.72 -12.27 -1.51
N THR A 71 -5.55 -11.90 -0.96
CA THR A 71 -4.25 -12.04 -1.62
C THR A 71 -3.16 -12.36 -0.61
N THR A 72 -2.08 -13.02 -1.02
CA THR A 72 -0.89 -13.11 -0.17
C THR A 72 -0.05 -11.83 -0.28
N LEU A 73 0.81 -11.59 0.71
CA LEU A 73 1.81 -10.51 0.64
C LEU A 73 2.75 -10.73 -0.55
N LYS A 74 3.11 -11.98 -0.85
CA LYS A 74 3.97 -12.35 -1.96
C LYS A 74 3.35 -11.94 -3.30
N ASP A 75 2.11 -12.33 -3.55
CA ASP A 75 1.42 -12.01 -4.81
C ASP A 75 1.26 -10.50 -4.99
N TYR A 76 0.96 -9.78 -3.90
CA TYR A 76 0.89 -8.32 -3.93
C TYR A 76 2.23 -7.69 -4.32
N VAL A 77 3.33 -8.11 -3.69
CA VAL A 77 4.67 -7.57 -3.95
C VAL A 77 5.15 -7.93 -5.36
N ASP A 78 4.94 -9.17 -5.80
CA ASP A 78 5.32 -9.62 -7.14
C ASP A 78 4.58 -8.83 -8.21
N TYR A 79 3.27 -8.66 -8.07
CA TYR A 79 2.49 -7.84 -8.98
C TYR A 79 2.93 -6.37 -8.94
N TYR A 80 3.10 -5.80 -7.75
CA TYR A 80 3.53 -4.40 -7.58
C TYR A 80 4.87 -4.14 -8.29
N ASN A 81 5.83 -5.06 -8.16
CA ASN A 81 7.14 -4.95 -8.81
C ASN A 81 7.04 -5.14 -10.32
N ALA A 82 6.27 -6.14 -10.79
CA ALA A 82 6.12 -6.44 -12.21
C ALA A 82 5.38 -5.33 -12.99
N LYS A 83 4.42 -4.69 -12.33
CA LYS A 83 3.61 -3.59 -12.90
C LYS A 83 4.44 -2.36 -13.30
N GLY A 84 5.50 -2.04 -12.56
CA GLY A 84 6.34 -0.88 -12.83
C GLY A 84 5.65 0.48 -12.59
N LEU A 85 6.17 1.54 -13.23
CA LEU A 85 5.83 2.94 -12.98
C LEU A 85 4.76 3.50 -13.97
N ASP A 86 3.63 2.83 -14.09
CA ASP A 86 2.53 3.24 -14.99
C ASP A 86 1.56 4.28 -14.38
N ASN A 87 1.90 4.86 -13.22
CA ASN A 87 1.07 5.77 -12.41
C ASN A 87 -0.29 5.22 -11.93
N THR A 88 -0.61 3.94 -12.16
CA THR A 88 -1.83 3.34 -11.63
C THR A 88 -1.61 2.76 -10.23
N SER A 89 -2.66 2.52 -9.45
CA SER A 89 -2.51 1.86 -8.14
C SER A 89 -2.46 0.35 -8.32
N ALA A 90 -1.49 -0.33 -7.69
CA ALA A 90 -1.44 -1.79 -7.67
C ALA A 90 -2.71 -2.41 -7.03
N LEU A 91 -3.41 -1.66 -6.19
CA LEU A 91 -4.67 -2.09 -5.57
C LEU A 91 -5.79 -2.36 -6.57
N LEU A 92 -5.76 -1.75 -7.76
CA LEU A 92 -6.77 -1.97 -8.78
C LEU A 92 -6.80 -3.45 -9.23
N HIS A 93 -5.67 -4.14 -9.23
CA HIS A 93 -5.57 -5.55 -9.58
C HIS A 93 -6.23 -6.49 -8.54
N PHE A 94 -6.45 -5.99 -7.33
CA PHE A 94 -7.01 -6.75 -6.22
C PHE A 94 -8.45 -6.34 -5.91
N LYS A 95 -9.03 -5.39 -6.63
CA LYS A 95 -10.44 -5.03 -6.46
C LYS A 95 -11.37 -6.15 -6.94
N ILE A 96 -12.54 -6.25 -6.30
CA ILE A 96 -13.69 -7.07 -6.73
C ILE A 96 -14.54 -6.24 -7.69
#